data_AF-A0A7Z9C3Z1-F1
#
_entry.id   AF-A0A7Z9C3Z1-F1
#
_cell.length_a   1.000
_cell.length_b   1.000
_cell.length_c   1.000
_cell.angle_alpha   90.00
_cell.angle_beta   90.00
_cell.angle_gamma   90.00
#
_symmetry.space_group_name_H-M   'P 1'
#
loop_
_entity.id
_entity.type
_entity.pdbx_description
1 polymer ?
#
loop_
_entity_poly.entity_id
_entity_poly.type
_entity_poly.pdbx_seq_one_letter_code
_entity_poly.pdbx_strand_id
1 'polypeptide(L)'
;MKFITPNFNPKLNNKISDRILNHPFTDYWDIFVLKHQHPLNISLHIIGIFFFYGLLFISWKSHNYWLLFGLPITQLIGLAGHFLFERSAIDLQDAIFSWRASFCLGKLLFRVLSGKYREDIRQRQEILQQYQLKVN
;
A
#
# COMPACT_ATOMS: atom_id res chain seq x y z
N MET A 1 -20.06 -25.83 -22.95
CA MET A 1 -19.55 -24.56 -22.40
C MET A 1 -18.26 -24.88 -21.67
N LYS A 2 -17.09 -24.51 -22.23
CA LYS A 2 -15.78 -24.79 -21.61
C LYS A 2 -15.53 -23.75 -20.51
N PHE A 3 -15.46 -24.19 -19.26
CA PHE A 3 -14.98 -23.35 -18.16
C PHE A 3 -13.50 -23.06 -18.41
N ILE A 4 -13.19 -21.85 -18.83
CA ILE A 4 -11.81 -21.36 -18.85
C ILE A 4 -11.47 -21.06 -17.40
N THR A 5 -10.94 -22.03 -16.68
CA THR A 5 -10.22 -21.76 -15.43
C THR A 5 -9.00 -20.92 -15.81
N PRO A 6 -8.88 -19.65 -15.36
CA PRO A 6 -7.67 -18.90 -15.59
C PRO A 6 -6.52 -19.69 -14.97
N ASN A 7 -5.44 -19.86 -15.72
CA ASN A 7 -4.23 -20.51 -15.24
C ASN A 7 -3.58 -19.57 -14.21
N PHE A 8 -4.05 -19.64 -12.95
CA PHE A 8 -3.58 -18.80 -11.86
C PHE A 8 -2.19 -19.27 -11.46
N ASN A 9 -1.17 -18.44 -11.75
CA ASN A 9 0.16 -18.64 -11.22
C ASN A 9 0.28 -17.89 -9.88
N PRO A 10 0.17 -18.57 -8.72
CA PRO A 10 0.17 -17.93 -7.41
C PRO A 10 1.49 -17.22 -7.07
N LYS A 11 2.57 -17.45 -7.84
CA LYS A 11 3.88 -16.82 -7.63
C LYS A 11 4.00 -15.39 -8.18
N LEU A 12 3.05 -14.91 -9.00
CA LEU A 12 3.14 -13.60 -9.66
C LEU A 12 2.11 -12.57 -9.20
N ASN A 13 1.12 -12.97 -8.39
CA ASN A 13 0.11 -12.05 -7.87
C ASN A 13 0.55 -11.49 -6.50
N ASN A 14 0.51 -10.16 -6.36
CA ASN A 14 0.79 -9.50 -5.10
C ASN A 14 -0.25 -9.93 -4.06
N LYS A 15 0.18 -10.52 -2.95
CA LYS A 15 -0.74 -11.05 -1.93
C LYS A 15 -1.41 -9.90 -1.18
N ILE A 16 -2.71 -10.00 -0.92
CA ILE A 16 -3.42 -9.05 -0.03
C ILE A 16 -3.22 -9.46 1.44
N SER A 17 -3.39 -10.73 1.78
CA SER A 17 -3.10 -11.31 3.10
C SER A 17 -2.95 -12.82 3.00
N ASP A 18 -2.41 -13.48 4.03
CA ASP A 18 -2.28 -14.95 4.06
C ASP A 18 -3.61 -15.70 4.06
N ARG A 19 -4.71 -15.00 4.41
CA ARG A 19 -6.07 -15.56 4.38
C ARG A 19 -6.75 -15.44 3.01
N ILE A 20 -6.25 -14.57 2.14
CA ILE A 20 -6.80 -14.31 0.82
C ILE A 20 -5.86 -14.94 -0.21
N LEU A 21 -6.14 -16.20 -0.55
CA LEU A 21 -5.35 -16.97 -1.51
C LEU A 21 -5.49 -16.43 -2.95
N ASN A 22 -6.68 -15.95 -3.31
CA ASN A 22 -7.01 -15.45 -4.65
C ASN A 22 -7.85 -14.17 -4.59
N HIS A 23 -7.70 -13.30 -5.60
CA HIS A 23 -8.48 -12.08 -5.77
C HIS A 23 -8.63 -11.71 -7.25
N PRO A 24 -9.62 -10.87 -7.62
CA PRO A 24 -9.85 -10.49 -9.02
C PRO A 24 -8.98 -9.31 -9.49
N PHE A 25 -8.25 -8.64 -8.58
CA PHE A 25 -7.52 -7.42 -8.91
C PHE A 25 -6.29 -7.65 -9.78
N THR A 26 -6.12 -6.79 -10.78
CA THR A 26 -4.95 -6.73 -11.67
C THR A 26 -4.09 -5.49 -11.43
N ASP A 27 -4.70 -4.39 -10.96
CA ASP A 27 -3.99 -3.17 -10.58
C ASP A 27 -3.40 -3.31 -9.17
N TYR A 28 -2.15 -2.89 -9.01
CA TYR A 28 -1.49 -2.84 -7.71
C TYR A 28 -2.15 -1.82 -6.77
N TRP A 29 -2.77 -0.76 -7.30
CA TRP A 29 -3.52 0.19 -6.48
C TRP A 29 -4.63 -0.50 -5.68
N ASP A 30 -5.37 -1.42 -6.29
CA ASP A 30 -6.49 -2.07 -5.62
C ASP A 30 -5.98 -2.96 -4.47
N ILE A 31 -4.87 -3.66 -4.70
CA ILE A 31 -4.18 -4.47 -3.68
C ILE A 31 -3.62 -3.57 -2.57
N PHE A 32 -3.01 -2.45 -2.95
CA PHE A 32 -2.46 -1.46 -2.04
C PHE A 32 -3.54 -0.88 -1.12
N VAL A 33 -4.69 -0.48 -1.65
CA VAL A 33 -5.84 0.01 -0.85
C VAL A 33 -6.30 -1.06 0.14
N LEU A 34 -6.35 -2.32 -0.28
CA LEU A 34 -6.77 -3.41 0.60
C LEU A 34 -5.76 -3.72 1.71
N LYS A 35 -4.47 -3.42 1.50
CA LYS A 35 -3.41 -3.51 2.51
C LYS A 35 -3.30 -2.28 3.42
N HIS A 36 -4.00 -1.19 3.13
CA HIS A 36 -3.87 0.10 3.83
C HIS A 36 -5.24 0.63 4.23
N GLN A 37 -5.96 -0.15 5.04
CA GLN A 37 -7.31 0.20 5.46
C GLN A 37 -7.33 0.82 6.85
N HIS A 38 -6.36 0.47 7.68
CA HIS A 38 -6.37 0.91 9.07
C HIS A 38 -6.06 2.42 9.16
N PRO A 39 -6.89 3.22 9.83
CA PRO A 39 -6.72 4.68 9.88
C PRO A 39 -5.35 5.09 10.45
N LEU A 40 -4.86 4.38 11.48
CA LEU A 40 -3.53 4.65 12.03
C LEU A 40 -2.40 4.31 11.05
N ASN A 41 -2.54 3.26 10.24
CA ASN A 41 -1.56 2.93 9.21
C ASN A 41 -1.50 4.04 8.14
N ILE A 42 -2.68 4.48 7.68
CA ILE A 42 -2.81 5.60 6.75
C ILE A 42 -2.18 6.88 7.32
N SER A 43 -2.44 7.19 8.59
CA SER A 43 -1.84 8.35 9.26
C SER A 43 -0.32 8.25 9.33
N LEU A 44 0.24 7.09 9.68
CA LEU A 44 1.69 6.88 9.71
C LEU A 44 2.33 7.04 8.34
N HIS A 45 1.69 6.54 7.28
CA HIS A 45 2.15 6.76 5.91
C HIS A 45 2.12 8.24 5.52
N ILE A 46 1.07 8.98 5.88
CA ILE A 46 0.99 10.43 5.62
C ILE A 46 2.09 11.19 6.37
N ILE A 47 2.33 10.87 7.65
CA ILE A 47 3.42 11.43 8.43
C ILE A 47 4.77 11.11 7.78
N GLY A 48 4.96 9.85 7.35
CA GLY A 48 6.15 9.40 6.64
C GLY A 48 6.39 10.20 5.35
N ILE A 49 5.34 10.46 4.57
CA ILE A 49 5.41 11.28 3.35
C ILE A 49 5.86 12.71 3.68
N PHE A 50 5.25 13.36 4.67
CA PHE A 50 5.65 14.72 5.07
C PHE A 50 7.08 14.76 5.61
N PHE A 51 7.48 13.76 6.39
CA PHE A 51 8.83 13.66 6.91
C PHE A 51 9.85 13.46 5.79
N PHE A 52 9.55 12.60 4.82
CA PHE A 52 10.38 12.36 3.63
C PHE A 52 10.59 13.64 2.81
N TYR A 53 9.51 14.31 2.39
CA TYR A 53 9.62 15.53 1.58
C TYR A 53 10.18 16.71 2.38
N GLY A 54 9.85 16.82 3.67
CA GLY A 54 10.43 17.80 4.57
C GLY A 54 11.94 17.63 4.71
N LEU A 55 12.41 16.38 4.87
CA LEU A 55 13.84 16.08 4.96
C LEU A 55 14.58 16.42 3.67
N LEU A 56 14.00 16.11 2.50
CA LEU A 56 14.56 16.51 1.20
C LEU A 56 14.63 18.02 1.06
N PHE A 57 13.55 18.74 1.41
CA PHE A 57 13.49 20.18 1.31
C PHE A 57 14.50 20.86 2.24
N ILE A 58 14.61 20.42 3.50
CA ILE A 58 15.57 20.96 4.46
C ILE A 58 16.99 20.67 4.01
N SER A 59 17.30 19.42 3.61
CA SER A 59 18.61 19.01 3.09
C SER A 59 19.04 19.89 1.92
N TRP A 60 18.14 20.12 0.96
CA TRP A 60 18.39 21.00 -0.18
C TRP A 60 18.59 22.46 0.25
N LYS A 61 17.71 23.00 1.09
CA LYS A 61 17.77 24.40 1.51
C LYS A 61 19.02 24.70 2.35
N SER A 62 19.39 23.82 3.26
CA SER A 62 20.55 23.96 4.14
C SER A 62 21.86 23.47 3.50
N HIS A 63 21.80 22.90 2.28
CA HIS A 63 22.93 22.25 1.60
C HIS A 63 23.60 21.17 2.48
N ASN A 64 22.83 20.60 3.42
CA ASN A 64 23.34 19.63 4.38
C ASN A 64 22.83 18.23 4.00
N TYR A 65 23.53 17.61 3.05
CA TYR A 65 23.17 16.30 2.53
C TYR A 65 23.34 15.17 3.56
N TRP A 66 24.00 15.40 4.70
CA TRP A 66 24.03 14.44 5.81
C TRP A 66 22.63 14.14 6.36
N LEU A 67 21.70 15.08 6.22
CA LEU A 67 20.31 14.87 6.59
C LEU A 67 19.66 13.74 5.79
N LEU A 68 20.16 13.40 4.59
CA LEU A 68 19.64 12.30 3.78
C LEU A 68 19.88 10.92 4.41
N PHE A 69 20.81 10.79 5.38
CA PHE A 69 20.94 9.58 6.18
C PHE A 69 19.71 9.31 7.07
N GLY A 70 18.82 10.29 7.24
CA GLY A 70 17.51 10.11 7.87
C GLY A 70 16.46 9.47 6.96
N LEU A 71 16.69 9.36 5.63
CA LEU A 71 15.71 8.78 4.70
C LEU A 71 15.33 7.33 5.05
N PRO A 72 16.26 6.42 5.44
CA PRO A 72 15.88 5.08 5.89
C PRO A 72 14.91 5.08 7.09
N ILE A 73 14.98 6.09 7.96
CA ILE A 73 14.07 6.22 9.11
C ILE A 73 12.63 6.46 8.63
N THR A 74 12.44 7.21 7.53
CA THR A 74 11.11 7.43 6.93
C THR A 74 10.45 6.12 6.51
N GLN A 75 11.26 5.18 5.97
CA GLN A 75 10.79 3.86 5.55
C GLN A 75 10.43 2.99 6.75
N LEU A 76 11.20 3.08 7.84
CA LEU A 76 10.91 2.36 9.09
C LEU A 76 9.57 2.78 9.70
N ILE A 77 9.19 4.07 9.59
CA ILE A 77 7.89 4.56 10.08
C ILE A 77 6.73 3.91 9.29
N GLY A 78 6.85 3.84 7.96
CA GLY A 78 5.86 3.17 7.11
C GLY A 78 5.77 1.66 7.37
N LEU A 79 6.92 0.99 7.51
CA LEU A 79 7.00 -0.44 7.87
C LEU A 79 6.42 -0.74 9.26
N ALA A 80 6.69 0.12 10.24
CA ALA A 80 6.13 -0.02 11.59
C ALA A 80 4.60 0.09 11.56
N GLY A 81 4.04 0.96 10.71
CA GLY A 81 2.59 1.06 10.49
C GLY A 81 1.99 -0.24 9.99
N HIS A 82 2.62 -0.88 9.00
CA HIS A 82 2.21 -2.21 8.53
C HIS A 82 2.30 -3.27 9.63
N PHE A 83 3.45 -3.35 10.30
CA PHE A 83 3.69 -4.36 11.33
C PHE A 83 2.71 -4.25 12.50
N LEU A 84 2.38 -3.03 12.94
CA LEU A 84 1.55 -2.79 14.11
C LEU A 84 0.06 -2.86 13.82
N PHE A 85 -0.39 -2.48 12.62
CA PHE A 85 -1.82 -2.23 12.36
C PHE A 85 -2.41 -3.06 11.22
N GLU A 86 -1.61 -3.65 10.34
CA GLU A 86 -2.13 -4.48 9.25
C GLU A 86 -1.85 -5.95 9.53
N ARG A 87 -2.89 -6.78 9.42
CA ARG A 87 -2.78 -8.25 9.55
C ARG A 87 -2.28 -8.92 8.26
N SER A 88 -1.89 -8.17 7.24
CA SER A 88 -1.32 -8.69 6.00
C SER A 88 0.18 -8.93 6.17
N ALA A 89 0.69 -10.07 5.69
CA ALA A 89 2.12 -10.32 5.62
C ALA A 89 2.85 -9.13 4.97
N ILE A 90 3.91 -8.64 5.63
CA ILE A 90 4.84 -7.68 5.04
C ILE A 90 5.46 -8.39 3.82
N ASP A 91 5.03 -8.00 2.61
CA ASP A 91 5.62 -8.55 1.40
C ASP A 91 7.03 -7.94 1.25
N LEU A 92 7.97 -8.71 0.70
CA LEU A 92 9.32 -8.21 0.42
C LEU A 92 9.25 -6.98 -0.51
N GLN A 93 8.20 -6.90 -1.33
CA GLN A 93 7.89 -5.74 -2.17
C GLN A 93 7.42 -4.50 -1.39
N ASP A 94 6.85 -4.67 -0.20
CA ASP A 94 6.47 -3.56 0.68
C ASP A 94 7.70 -3.07 1.48
N ALA A 95 8.71 -3.93 1.67
CA ALA A 95 9.98 -3.59 2.31
C ALA A 95 10.96 -2.84 1.37
N ILE A 96 10.87 -3.05 0.06
CA ILE A 96 11.71 -2.40 -0.93
C ILE A 96 10.96 -1.20 -1.52
N PHE A 97 11.58 -0.02 -1.45
CA PHE A 97 11.06 1.19 -2.08
C PHE A 97 10.93 0.96 -3.60
N SER A 98 9.71 0.75 -4.09
CA SER A 98 9.42 0.53 -5.51
C SER A 98 8.72 1.75 -6.10
N TRP A 99 8.97 2.03 -7.38
CA TRP A 99 8.29 3.14 -8.08
C TRP A 99 6.76 3.01 -8.02
N ARG A 100 6.23 1.78 -8.06
CA ARG A 100 4.80 1.47 -7.93
C ARG A 100 4.26 1.82 -6.54
N ALA A 101 5.00 1.49 -5.48
CA ALA A 101 4.66 1.85 -4.11
C ALA A 101 4.68 3.36 -3.90
N SER A 102 5.71 4.06 -4.41
CA SER A 102 5.80 5.53 -4.34
C SER A 102 4.63 6.23 -5.06
N PHE A 103 4.25 5.74 -6.24
CA PHE A 103 3.08 6.25 -6.96
C PHE A 103 1.78 6.03 -6.16
N CYS A 104 1.62 4.85 -5.55
CA CYS A 104 0.46 4.55 -4.71
C CYS A 104 0.42 5.39 -3.43
N LEU A 105 1.57 5.67 -2.81
CA LEU A 105 1.67 6.58 -1.66
C LEU A 105 1.24 8.01 -2.01
N GLY A 106 1.69 8.54 -3.16
CA GLY A 106 1.24 9.83 -3.65
C GLY A 106 -0.27 9.85 -3.95
N LYS A 107 -0.79 8.79 -4.58
CA LYS A 107 -2.22 8.62 -4.83
C LYS A 107 -3.02 8.50 -3.55
N LEU A 108 -2.53 7.78 -2.53
CA LEU A 108 -3.12 7.69 -1.20
C LEU A 108 -3.22 9.07 -0.56
N LEU A 109 -2.13 9.84 -0.53
CA LEU A 109 -2.14 11.20 0.02
C LEU A 109 -3.21 12.05 -0.67
N PHE A 110 -3.23 12.06 -2.00
CA PHE A 110 -4.22 12.82 -2.77
C PHE A 110 -5.67 12.40 -2.46
N ARG A 111 -5.94 11.09 -2.40
CA ARG A 111 -7.28 10.56 -2.12
C ARG A 111 -7.72 10.81 -0.69
N VAL A 112 -6.79 10.77 0.28
CA VAL A 112 -7.08 11.13 1.68
C VAL A 112 -7.38 12.61 1.81
N LEU A 113 -6.55 13.48 1.24
CA LEU A 113 -6.79 14.93 1.24
C LEU A 113 -8.10 15.32 0.53
N SER A 114 -8.48 14.58 -0.51
CA SER A 114 -9.76 14.76 -1.20
C SER A 114 -10.97 14.17 -0.44
N GLY A 115 -10.76 13.49 0.69
CA GLY A 115 -11.81 12.81 1.44
C GLY A 115 -12.40 11.56 0.76
N LYS A 116 -11.77 11.05 -0.32
CA LYS A 116 -12.31 9.98 -1.17
C LYS A 116 -11.71 8.60 -0.87
N TYR A 117 -10.69 8.51 -0.03
CA TYR A 117 -10.00 7.24 0.23
C TYR A 117 -10.90 6.19 0.93
N ARG A 118 -11.83 6.63 1.78
CA ARG A 118 -12.80 5.73 2.42
C ARG A 118 -13.71 5.03 1.41
N GLU A 119 -14.07 5.73 0.34
CA GLU A 119 -14.87 5.16 -0.75
C GLU A 119 -14.04 4.16 -1.56
N ASP A 120 -12.74 4.42 -1.76
CA ASP A 120 -11.85 3.44 -2.41
C ASP A 120 -11.82 2.13 -1.61
N ILE A 121 -11.65 2.21 -0.28
CA ILE A 121 -11.66 1.03 0.60
C ILE A 121 -12.97 0.25 0.43
N ARG A 122 -14.11 0.94 0.54
CA ARG A 122 -15.45 0.31 0.43
C ARG A 122 -15.62 -0.42 -0.89
N GLN A 123 -15.33 0.24 -2.02
CA GLN A 123 -15.49 -0.35 -3.35
C GLN A 123 -14.64 -1.62 -3.53
N ARG A 124 -13.39 -1.61 -3.06
CA ARG A 124 -12.51 -2.77 -3.21
C ARG A 124 -12.90 -3.90 -2.27
N GLN A 125 -13.37 -3.59 -1.06
CA GLN A 125 -13.93 -4.59 -0.15
C GLN A 125 -15.16 -5.27 -0.75
N GLU A 126 -16.07 -4.51 -1.36
CA GLU A 126 -17.26 -5.05 -2.03
C GLU A 126 -16.90 -5.99 -3.19
N ILE A 127 -15.96 -5.59 -4.05
CA ILE A 127 -15.47 -6.43 -5.15
C ILE A 127 -14.85 -7.73 -4.61
N LEU A 128 -14.03 -7.63 -3.56
CA LEU A 128 -13.38 -8.80 -2.96
C LEU A 128 -14.41 -9.75 -2.35
N GLN A 129 -15.40 -9.24 -1.62
CA GLN A 129 -16.47 -10.04 -1.03
C GLN A 129 -17.31 -10.75 -2.11
N GLN A 130 -17.71 -10.03 -3.16
CA GLN A 130 -18.45 -10.62 -4.29
C GLN A 130 -17.67 -11.73 -4.99
N TYR A 131 -16.35 -11.57 -5.14
CA TYR A 131 -15.49 -12.60 -5.70
C TYR A 131 -15.45 -13.84 -4.81
N GLN A 132 -15.27 -13.67 -3.50
CA GLN A 132 -15.24 -14.78 -2.54
C GLN A 132 -16.56 -15.55 -2.50
N LEU A 133 -17.71 -14.86 -2.58
CA LEU A 133 -19.03 -15.50 -2.64
C LEU A 133 -19.27 -16.30 -3.93
N LYS A 134 -18.60 -15.96 -5.04
CA LYS A 134 -18.73 -16.69 -6.32
C LYS A 134 -17.80 -17.90 -6.42
N VAL A 135 -16.74 -17.94 -5.62
CA VAL A 135 -15.72 -19.00 -5.65
C VAL A 135 -16.01 -20.09 -4.60
N ASN A 136 -16.78 -19.76 -3.56
CA ASN A 136 -17.38 -20.71 -2.63
C ASN A 136 -18.66 -21.34 -3.22
#